data_AF-A0A7W8G714-F1
#
_entry.id   AF-A0A7W8G714-F1
#
_cell.length_a   1.000
_cell.length_b   1.000
_cell.length_c   1.000
_cell.angle_alpha   90.00
_cell.angle_beta   90.00
_cell.angle_gamma   90.00
#
_symmetry.space_group_name_H-M   'P 1'
#
loop_
_entity.id
_entity.type
_entity.pdbx_description
1 polymer ?
#
loop_
_entity_poly.entity_id
_entity_poly.type
_entity_poly.pdbx_seq_one_letter_code
_entity_poly.pdbx_strand_id
1 'polypeptide(L)'
;MNPVDDSREGIAGMLVKKAEEAFVFECAENSRPFYLPKDGSLKLQFFYIEDLCKIIERIIEKKIPQHIINVGNEECLSALDWVKLCYDVAKSPLKIKNVRDNIEQRKYFPFYDYEYKLDVTIQKELLPETTSMKEGLVKSYEWYKNNKDAVTRKNFIAYIDEEFAE
;
A
#
# COMPACT_ATOMS: atom_id res chain seq x y z
N MET A 1 30.47 23.85 -10.55
CA MET A 1 29.92 22.75 -9.73
C MET A 1 28.48 23.11 -9.42
N ASN A 2 27.53 22.53 -10.15
CA ASN A 2 26.12 22.66 -9.80
C ASN A 2 25.84 21.73 -8.61
N PRO A 3 25.05 22.15 -7.61
CA PRO A 3 24.57 21.23 -6.61
C PRO A 3 23.65 20.22 -7.31
N VAL A 4 23.95 18.94 -7.11
CA VAL A 4 23.06 17.84 -7.48
C VAL A 4 21.81 18.02 -6.63
N ASP A 5 20.65 18.23 -7.28
CA ASP A 5 19.34 18.16 -6.65
C ASP A 5 19.05 16.69 -6.32
N ASP A 6 19.64 16.23 -5.22
CA ASP A 6 19.59 14.87 -4.68
C ASP A 6 18.23 14.53 -4.02
N SER A 7 17.26 15.44 -4.10
CA SER A 7 15.96 15.28 -3.44
C SER A 7 14.89 14.65 -4.34
N ARG A 8 15.07 14.66 -5.67
CA ARG A 8 14.01 14.22 -6.60
C ARG A 8 14.18 12.80 -7.11
N GLU A 9 15.41 12.27 -7.18
CA GLU A 9 15.65 10.92 -7.71
C GLU A 9 15.45 9.82 -6.65
N GLY A 10 15.71 10.09 -5.36
CA GLY A 10 15.46 9.13 -4.28
C GLY A 10 13.97 8.79 -4.06
N ILE A 11 13.07 9.70 -4.42
CA ILE A 11 11.61 9.53 -4.24
C ILE A 11 11.01 8.65 -5.36
N ALA A 12 11.67 8.58 -6.52
CA ALA A 12 11.22 7.82 -7.68
C ALA A 12 11.41 6.30 -7.52
N GLY A 13 12.31 5.83 -6.65
CA GLY A 13 12.56 4.41 -6.42
C GLY A 13 11.48 3.66 -5.60
N MET A 14 10.54 4.37 -4.97
CA MET A 14 9.53 3.83 -4.03
C MET A 14 8.11 3.79 -4.62
N LEU A 15 8.01 3.61 -5.94
CA LEU A 15 6.76 3.74 -6.70
C LEU A 15 5.75 2.58 -6.52
N VAL A 16 6.17 1.42 -6.02
CA VAL A 16 5.36 0.20 -6.16
C VAL A 16 4.10 0.18 -5.27
N LYS A 17 4.16 0.70 -4.02
CA LYS A 17 2.96 0.78 -3.15
C LYS A 17 2.09 2.01 -3.38
N LYS A 18 2.69 3.12 -3.84
CA LYS A 18 1.99 4.40 -4.03
C LYS A 18 0.81 4.29 -5.02
N ALA A 19 0.98 3.51 -6.09
CA ALA A 19 -0.08 3.35 -7.09
C ALA A 19 -1.31 2.57 -6.58
N GLU A 20 -1.12 1.68 -5.60
CA GLU A 20 -2.17 0.79 -5.09
C GLU A 20 -3.06 1.53 -4.09
N GLU A 21 -2.45 2.27 -3.16
CA GLU A 21 -3.17 3.15 -2.23
C GLU A 21 -3.82 4.32 -2.98
N ALA A 22 -3.14 4.89 -3.97
CA ALA A 22 -3.70 5.97 -4.79
C ALA A 22 -4.99 5.56 -5.52
N PHE A 23 -5.09 4.33 -6.01
CA PHE A 23 -6.32 3.81 -6.57
C PHE A 23 -7.48 3.84 -5.55
N VAL A 24 -7.23 3.43 -4.31
CA VAL A 24 -8.26 3.46 -3.26
C VAL A 24 -8.64 4.90 -2.91
N PHE A 25 -7.66 5.79 -2.78
CA PHE A 25 -7.90 7.21 -2.52
C PHE A 25 -8.67 7.88 -3.66
N GLU A 26 -8.36 7.57 -4.90
CA GLU A 26 -9.07 8.07 -6.08
C GLU A 26 -10.54 7.61 -6.08
N CYS A 27 -10.80 6.34 -5.75
CA CYS A 27 -12.17 5.84 -5.55
C CYS A 27 -12.89 6.59 -4.42
N ALA A 28 -12.20 6.85 -3.30
CA ALA A 28 -12.76 7.55 -2.14
C ALA A 28 -13.10 9.01 -2.45
N GLU A 29 -12.19 9.75 -3.09
CA GLU A 29 -12.39 11.16 -3.46
C GLU A 29 -13.52 11.34 -4.49
N ASN A 30 -13.66 10.38 -5.41
CA ASN A 30 -14.71 10.41 -6.44
C ASN A 30 -16.02 9.75 -5.99
N SER A 31 -16.15 9.39 -4.71
CA SER A 31 -17.35 8.75 -4.15
C SER A 31 -17.79 7.49 -4.90
N ARG A 32 -16.82 6.75 -5.47
CA ARG A 32 -17.08 5.55 -6.27
C ARG A 32 -17.35 4.36 -5.34
N PRO A 33 -18.26 3.44 -5.70
CA PRO A 33 -18.32 2.13 -5.06
C PRO A 33 -16.97 1.44 -5.21
N PHE A 34 -16.47 0.86 -4.12
CA PHE A 34 -15.23 0.11 -4.13
C PHE A 34 -15.52 -1.37 -4.40
N TYR A 35 -14.95 -1.88 -5.49
CA TYR A 35 -15.12 -3.27 -5.91
C TYR A 35 -14.10 -4.16 -5.19
N LEU A 36 -14.61 -5.00 -4.29
CA LEU A 36 -13.79 -5.85 -3.42
C LEU A 36 -13.90 -7.32 -3.88
N PRO A 37 -12.79 -8.05 -4.02
CA PRO A 37 -12.86 -9.48 -4.33
C PRO A 37 -13.50 -10.27 -3.19
N LYS A 38 -14.41 -11.19 -3.53
CA LYS A 38 -15.06 -12.12 -2.59
C LYS A 38 -15.63 -11.35 -1.39
N ASP A 39 -15.22 -11.66 -0.17
CA ASP A 39 -15.61 -10.97 1.07
C ASP A 39 -14.54 -9.98 1.57
N GLY A 40 -13.41 -9.86 0.85
CA GLY A 40 -12.27 -9.05 1.26
C GLY A 40 -11.44 -9.62 2.41
N SER A 41 -11.58 -10.90 2.74
CA SER A 41 -10.85 -11.56 3.83
C SER A 41 -9.34 -11.69 3.58
N LEU A 42 -8.90 -11.55 2.32
CA LEU A 42 -7.50 -11.64 1.87
C LEU A 42 -6.56 -10.89 2.82
N LYS A 43 -5.63 -11.61 3.45
CA LYS A 43 -4.63 -11.01 4.33
C LYS A 43 -3.50 -10.35 3.56
N LEU A 44 -3.22 -9.10 3.93
CA LEU A 44 -2.18 -8.25 3.38
C LEU A 44 -1.20 -7.87 4.49
N GLN A 45 0.10 -8.04 4.21
CA GLN A 45 1.18 -7.56 5.06
C GLN A 45 1.80 -6.32 4.43
N PHE A 46 1.70 -5.18 5.13
CA PHE A 46 2.31 -3.94 4.70
C PHE A 46 3.62 -3.71 5.45
N PHE A 47 4.37 -2.70 5.00
CA PHE A 47 5.56 -2.21 5.67
C PHE A 47 5.76 -0.79 5.19
N TYR A 48 5.96 0.12 6.12
CA TYR A 48 6.13 1.53 5.81
C TYR A 48 7.55 1.79 5.33
N ILE A 49 7.64 2.68 4.36
CA ILE A 49 8.86 2.81 3.57
C ILE A 49 9.98 3.50 4.36
N GLU A 50 9.66 4.44 5.26
CA GLU A 50 10.67 5.02 6.15
C GLU A 50 11.23 3.98 7.12
N ASP A 51 10.42 3.00 7.55
CA ASP A 51 10.90 1.94 8.44
C ASP A 51 11.80 0.96 7.68
N LEU A 52 11.58 0.76 6.38
CA LEU A 52 12.54 0.06 5.53
C LEU A 52 13.89 0.77 5.49
N CYS A 53 13.89 2.09 5.32
CA CYS A 53 15.13 2.87 5.35
C CYS A 53 15.85 2.72 6.71
N LYS A 54 15.13 2.87 7.83
CA LYS A 54 15.67 2.67 9.18
C LYS A 54 16.25 1.27 9.37
N ILE A 55 15.60 0.24 8.82
CA ILE A 55 16.14 -1.12 8.84
C ILE A 55 17.45 -1.17 8.07
N ILE A 56 17.50 -0.69 6.83
CA ILE A 56 18.71 -0.71 6.00
C ILE A 56 19.87 0.00 6.71
N GLU A 57 19.62 1.17 7.31
CA GLU A 57 20.60 1.89 8.13
C GLU A 57 21.14 1.02 9.27
N ARG A 58 20.25 0.39 10.05
CA ARG A 58 20.65 -0.49 11.16
C ARG A 58 21.42 -1.73 10.70
N ILE A 59 21.09 -2.29 9.54
CA ILE A 59 21.85 -3.42 8.94
C ILE A 59 23.30 -3.00 8.69
N ILE A 60 23.50 -1.83 8.08
CA ILE A 60 24.82 -1.28 7.75
C ILE A 60 25.60 -0.95 9.03
N GLU A 61 24.98 -0.27 9.98
CA GLU A 61 25.61 0.16 11.24
C GLU A 61 26.02 -1.02 12.13
N LYS A 62 25.09 -1.97 12.33
CA LYS A 62 25.30 -3.10 13.25
C LYS A 62 26.09 -4.24 12.62
N LYS A 63 26.33 -4.21 11.30
CA LYS A 63 27.01 -5.27 10.54
C LYS A 63 26.50 -6.66 10.89
N ILE A 64 25.18 -6.79 10.90
CA ILE A 64 24.52 -8.02 11.31
C ILE A 64 24.93 -9.21 10.42
N PRO A 65 25.11 -10.41 10.99
CA PRO A 65 25.60 -11.57 10.26
C PRO A 65 24.54 -12.22 9.36
N GLN A 66 23.25 -11.93 9.57
CA GLN A 66 22.17 -12.49 8.76
C GLN A 66 22.18 -11.88 7.35
N HIS A 67 22.23 -12.75 6.34
CA HIS A 67 22.22 -12.33 4.94
C HIS A 67 20.82 -12.19 4.33
N ILE A 68 19.80 -12.78 4.96
CA ILE A 68 18.40 -12.74 4.50
C ILE A 68 17.55 -12.26 5.67
N ILE A 69 16.81 -11.19 5.45
CA ILE A 69 15.96 -10.56 6.45
C ILE A 69 14.64 -10.19 5.79
N ASN A 70 13.58 -10.83 6.26
CA ASN A 70 12.23 -10.47 5.88
C ASN A 70 11.82 -9.19 6.62
N VAL A 71 11.06 -8.34 5.92
CA VAL A 71 10.58 -7.08 6.47
C VAL A 71 9.10 -6.88 6.18
N GLY A 72 8.38 -6.34 7.16
CA GLY A 72 6.93 -6.37 7.24
C GLY A 72 6.43 -5.82 8.58
N ASN A 73 5.21 -5.32 8.61
CA ASN A 73 4.45 -5.15 9.83
C ASN A 73 4.11 -6.55 10.38
N GLU A 74 4.20 -6.72 11.70
CA GLU A 74 3.92 -7.99 12.37
C GLU A 74 2.46 -8.44 12.14
N GLU A 75 1.54 -7.49 12.19
CA GLU A 75 0.13 -7.72 11.96
C GLU A 75 -0.22 -7.60 10.48
N CYS A 76 -0.92 -8.62 9.97
CA CYS A 76 -1.60 -8.53 8.69
C CYS A 76 -3.00 -7.95 8.88
N LEU A 77 -3.53 -7.28 7.86
CA LEU A 77 -4.94 -6.89 7.85
C LEU A 77 -5.65 -7.41 6.61
N SER A 78 -6.98 -7.50 6.69
CA SER A 78 -7.78 -7.93 5.55
C SER A 78 -7.79 -6.84 4.47
N ALA A 79 -7.96 -7.22 3.21
CA ALA A 79 -8.19 -6.26 2.12
C ALA A 79 -9.36 -5.31 2.42
N LEU A 80 -10.41 -5.82 3.08
CA LEU A 80 -11.53 -5.01 3.56
C LEU A 80 -11.09 -3.95 4.57
N ASP A 81 -10.34 -4.34 5.60
CA ASP A 81 -9.92 -3.41 6.65
C ASP A 81 -8.90 -2.40 6.12
N TRP A 82 -8.05 -2.81 5.17
CA TRP A 82 -7.17 -1.90 4.43
C TRP A 82 -7.95 -0.79 3.73
N VAL A 83 -8.98 -1.16 2.95
CA VAL A 83 -9.82 -0.21 2.22
C VAL A 83 -10.58 0.69 3.20
N LYS A 84 -11.13 0.15 4.29
CA LYS A 84 -11.79 0.94 5.34
C LYS A 84 -10.85 1.99 5.94
N LEU A 85 -9.61 1.62 6.26
CA LEU A 85 -8.63 2.58 6.78
C LEU A 85 -8.30 3.66 5.76
N CYS A 86 -8.16 3.31 4.47
CA CYS A 86 -7.94 4.31 3.42
C CYS A 86 -9.10 5.31 3.33
N TYR A 87 -10.34 4.83 3.36
CA TYR A 87 -11.54 5.68 3.33
C TYR A 87 -11.70 6.54 4.61
N ASP A 88 -11.38 6.01 5.80
CA ASP A 88 -11.35 6.79 7.04
C ASP A 88 -10.32 7.92 6.97
N VAL A 89 -9.12 7.64 6.48
CA VAL A 89 -8.07 8.65 6.28
C VAL A 89 -8.52 9.71 5.27
N ALA A 90 -9.15 9.28 4.17
CA ALA A 90 -9.70 10.18 3.15
C ALA A 90 -10.95 10.94 3.60
N LYS A 91 -11.52 10.60 4.76
CA LYS A 91 -12.78 11.17 5.30
C LYS A 91 -13.96 11.03 4.33
N SER A 92 -14.02 9.88 3.64
CA SER A 92 -15.06 9.57 2.65
C SER A 92 -15.88 8.35 3.07
N PRO A 93 -17.20 8.33 2.85
CA PRO A 93 -18.02 7.17 3.14
C PRO A 93 -17.72 6.00 2.18
N LEU A 94 -17.48 4.82 2.74
CA LEU A 94 -17.21 3.61 1.96
C LEU A 94 -18.51 2.90 1.55
N LYS A 95 -18.66 2.65 0.24
CA LYS A 95 -19.68 1.77 -0.34
C LYS A 95 -18.99 0.59 -1.00
N ILE A 96 -19.31 -0.64 -0.60
CA ILE A 96 -18.64 -1.85 -1.11
C ILE A 96 -19.55 -2.58 -2.10
N LYS A 97 -18.98 -2.99 -3.22
CA LYS A 97 -19.57 -4.01 -4.12
C LYS A 97 -18.63 -5.22 -4.15
N ASN A 98 -19.12 -6.38 -3.70
CA ASN A 98 -18.34 -7.60 -3.71
C ASN A 98 -18.41 -8.28 -5.07
N VAL A 99 -17.26 -8.51 -5.70
CA VAL A 99 -17.14 -9.26 -6.96
C VAL A 99 -16.98 -10.75 -6.61
N ARG A 100 -17.99 -11.56 -6.96
CA ARG A 100 -18.03 -13.01 -6.69
C ARG A 100 -17.83 -13.88 -7.93
N ASP A 101 -17.92 -13.28 -9.11
CA ASP A 101 -17.67 -13.98 -10.37
C ASP A 101 -16.22 -14.42 -10.47
N ASN A 102 -15.96 -15.43 -11.30
CA ASN A 102 -14.61 -15.94 -11.54
C ASN A 102 -13.82 -15.01 -12.48
N ILE A 103 -13.62 -13.76 -12.05
CA ILE A 103 -12.88 -12.72 -12.74
C ILE A 103 -11.50 -12.63 -12.12
N GLU A 104 -10.48 -12.49 -12.96
CA GLU A 104 -9.11 -12.27 -12.49
C GLU A 104 -9.03 -11.00 -11.63
N GLN A 105 -8.81 -11.17 -10.32
CA GLN A 105 -8.79 -10.10 -9.32
C GLN A 105 -7.87 -8.93 -9.72
N ARG A 106 -6.74 -9.22 -10.36
CA ARG A 106 -5.76 -8.19 -10.77
C ARG A 106 -6.26 -7.22 -11.82
N LYS A 107 -7.36 -7.50 -12.50
CA LYS A 107 -7.95 -6.58 -13.48
C LYS A 107 -8.64 -5.39 -12.83
N TYR A 108 -9.15 -5.55 -11.60
CA TYR A 108 -9.91 -4.51 -10.90
C TYR A 108 -9.43 -4.22 -9.47
N PHE A 109 -8.53 -5.03 -8.91
CA PHE A 109 -8.02 -4.88 -7.55
C PHE A 109 -6.48 -5.01 -7.52
N PRO A 110 -5.78 -4.24 -6.66
CA PRO A 110 -4.32 -4.13 -6.72
C PRO A 110 -3.54 -5.37 -6.29
N PHE A 111 -4.14 -6.34 -5.61
CA PHE A 111 -3.45 -7.53 -5.12
C PHE A 111 -3.88 -8.79 -5.87
N TYR A 112 -3.04 -9.82 -5.88
CA TYR A 112 -3.41 -11.16 -6.37
C TYR A 112 -4.22 -11.92 -5.30
N ASP A 113 -4.91 -12.98 -5.71
CA ASP A 113 -5.71 -13.85 -4.82
C ASP A 113 -4.82 -14.91 -4.14
N TYR A 114 -3.81 -14.45 -3.38
CA TYR A 114 -3.00 -15.27 -2.50
C TYR A 114 -2.51 -14.46 -1.31
N GLU A 115 -2.33 -15.12 -0.17
CA GLU A 115 -1.84 -14.50 1.06
C GLU A 115 -0.35 -14.76 1.22
N TYR A 116 0.42 -13.70 1.44
CA TYR A 116 1.81 -13.80 1.88
C TYR A 116 1.96 -13.14 3.24
N LYS A 117 2.46 -13.92 4.20
CA LYS A 117 2.88 -13.44 5.51
C LYS A 117 4.32 -13.87 5.74
N LEU A 118 5.19 -12.88 5.89
CA LEU A 118 6.59 -13.08 6.21
C LEU A 118 6.77 -13.13 7.72
N ASP A 119 7.68 -14.01 8.17
CA ASP A 119 8.22 -13.99 9.52
C ASP A 119 9.20 -12.82 9.65
N VAL A 120 8.92 -11.92 10.59
CA VAL A 120 9.66 -10.66 10.80
C VAL A 120 10.43 -10.64 12.13
N THR A 121 10.70 -11.79 12.76
CA THR A 121 11.41 -11.86 14.05
C THR A 121 12.74 -11.12 14.04
N ILE A 122 13.57 -11.31 13.00
CA ILE A 122 14.88 -10.62 12.90
C ILE A 122 14.68 -9.11 12.75
N GLN A 123 13.71 -8.66 11.94
CA GLN A 123 13.39 -7.24 11.84
C GLN A 123 13.02 -6.66 13.21
N LYS A 124 12.23 -7.36 14.02
CA LYS A 124 11.76 -6.88 15.32
C LYS A 124 12.90 -6.70 16.33
N GLU A 125 13.92 -7.56 16.27
CA GLU A 125 15.15 -7.37 17.04
C GLU A 125 15.93 -6.13 16.58
N LEU A 126 15.92 -5.85 15.27
CA LEU A 126 16.62 -4.71 14.69
C LEU A 126 15.87 -3.40 14.92
N LEU A 127 14.55 -3.36 14.72
CA LEU A 127 13.63 -2.23 14.82
C LEU A 127 12.33 -2.68 15.52
N PRO A 128 12.28 -2.58 16.86
CA PRO A 128 11.12 -3.03 17.64
C PRO A 128 9.87 -2.18 17.42
N GLU A 129 10.05 -0.89 17.14
CA GLU A 129 8.97 0.06 16.92
C GLU A 129 8.91 0.45 15.44
N THR A 130 7.77 0.16 14.81
CA THR A 130 7.50 0.51 13.42
C THR A 130 6.27 1.40 13.34
N THR A 131 6.18 2.16 12.25
CA THR A 131 5.04 3.01 11.90
C THR A 131 3.77 2.17 11.83
N SER A 132 2.72 2.61 12.54
CA SER A 132 1.44 1.93 12.48
C SER A 132 0.81 2.04 11.09
N MET A 133 -0.06 1.09 10.73
CA MET A 133 -0.74 1.13 9.42
C MET A 133 -1.56 2.41 9.23
N LYS A 134 -2.25 2.88 10.28
CA LYS A 134 -3.04 4.11 10.23
C LYS A 134 -2.16 5.34 10.02
N GLU A 135 -1.05 5.44 10.76
CA GLU A 135 -0.10 6.55 10.61
C GLU A 135 0.52 6.58 9.22
N GLY A 136 0.93 5.43 8.71
CA GLY A 136 1.45 5.29 7.34
C GLY A 136 0.44 5.77 6.29
N LEU A 137 -0.84 5.38 6.41
CA LEU A 137 -1.88 5.82 5.47
C LEU A 137 -2.15 7.33 5.54
N VAL A 138 -2.11 7.94 6.73
CA VAL A 138 -2.25 9.41 6.85
C VAL A 138 -1.16 10.10 6.04
N LYS A 139 0.10 9.70 6.23
CA LYS A 139 1.25 10.24 5.48
C LYS A 139 1.12 9.96 3.98
N SER A 140 0.74 8.74 3.59
CA SER A 140 0.51 8.37 2.19
C SER A 140 -0.58 9.23 1.54
N TYR A 141 -1.69 9.48 2.23
CA TYR A 141 -2.79 10.27 1.70
C TYR A 141 -2.41 11.75 1.55
N GLU A 142 -1.72 12.33 2.54
CA GLU A 142 -1.19 13.69 2.45
C GLU A 142 -0.24 13.84 1.25
N TRP A 143 0.66 12.87 1.06
CA TRP A 143 1.54 12.86 -0.10
C TRP A 143 0.74 12.75 -1.41
N TYR A 144 -0.22 11.83 -1.49
CA TYR A 144 -1.07 11.63 -2.67
C TYR A 144 -1.79 12.92 -3.09
N LYS A 145 -2.41 13.64 -2.16
CA LYS A 145 -3.12 14.91 -2.45
C LYS A 145 -2.20 15.96 -3.10
N ASN A 146 -0.94 16.02 -2.67
CA ASN A 146 0.03 17.01 -3.14
C ASN A 146 0.78 16.56 -4.39
N ASN A 147 0.61 15.31 -4.84
CA ASN A 147 1.43 14.71 -5.91
C ASN A 147 0.59 13.88 -6.90
N LYS A 148 -0.68 14.22 -7.13
CA LYS A 148 -1.60 13.45 -8.00
C LYS A 148 -1.10 13.24 -9.41
N ASP A 149 -0.33 14.18 -9.95
CA ASP A 149 0.23 14.10 -11.31
C ASP A 149 1.43 13.15 -11.39
N ALA A 150 2.10 12.88 -10.26
CA ALA A 150 3.21 11.94 -10.15
C ALA A 150 2.75 10.48 -9.93
N VAL A 151 1.45 10.26 -9.73
CA VAL A 151 0.88 8.92 -9.53
C VAL A 151 0.77 8.21 -10.87
N THR A 152 1.43 7.05 -10.98
CA THR A 152 1.19 6.12 -12.09
C THR A 152 -0.15 5.41 -11.87
N ARG A 153 -1.16 5.75 -12.66
CA ARG A 153 -2.50 5.16 -12.58
C ARG A 153 -2.55 3.82 -13.33
N LYS A 154 -3.11 2.81 -12.69
CA LYS A 154 -3.45 1.53 -13.32
C LYS A 154 -4.86 1.62 -13.89
N ASN A 155 -5.16 0.85 -14.93
CA ASN A 155 -6.47 0.86 -15.63
C ASN A 155 -7.61 0.21 -14.84
N PHE A 156 -7.54 0.09 -13.51
CA PHE A 156 -8.58 -0.53 -12.69
C PHE A 156 -9.92 0.20 -12.84
N ILE A 157 -9.91 1.53 -12.81
CA ILE A 157 -11.13 2.34 -12.93
C ILE A 157 -11.79 2.11 -14.28
N ALA A 158 -11.02 2.16 -15.38
CA ALA A 158 -11.52 1.92 -16.72
C ALA A 158 -12.12 0.51 -16.86
N TYR A 159 -11.42 -0.51 -16.35
CA TYR A 159 -11.93 -1.90 -16.36
C TYR A 159 -13.22 -2.03 -15.55
N ILE A 160 -13.29 -1.43 -14.35
CA ILE A 160 -14.49 -1.42 -13.51
C ILE A 160 -15.66 -0.73 -14.22
N ASP A 161 -15.41 0.38 -14.90
CA ASP A 161 -16.44 1.12 -15.65
C ASP A 161 -16.93 0.36 -16.88
N GLU A 162 -16.07 -0.45 -17.51
CA GLU A 162 -16.46 -1.27 -18.67
C GLU A 162 -17.23 -2.53 -18.25
N GLU A 163 -16.79 -3.20 -17.18
CA GLU A 163 -17.26 -4.55 -16.83
C GLU A 163 -18.32 -4.56 -15.72
N PHE A 164 -18.35 -3.53 -14.85
CA PHE A 164 -19.21 -3.51 -13.66
C PHE A 164 -20.11 -2.28 -13.56
N ALA A 165 -20.06 -1.35 -14.52
CA ALA A 165 -20.97 -0.21 -14.51
C ALA A 165 -22.41 -0.67 -14.83
N GLU A 166 -23.19 -0.82 -13.76
CA GLU A 166 -24.66 -0.81 -13.76
C GLU A 166 -25.16 0.54 -13.23
#